data_AF-A0A0C2SCI0-F1
#
_entry.id   AF-A0A0C2SCI0-F1
#
_cell.length_a   1.000
_cell.length_b   1.000
_cell.length_c   1.000
_cell.angle_alpha   90.00
_cell.angle_beta   90.00
_cell.angle_gamma   90.00
#
_symmetry.space_group_name_H-M   'P 1'
#
loop_
_entity.id
_entity.type
_entity.pdbx_description
1 polymer ?
#
loop_
_entity_poly.entity_id
_entity_poly.type
_entity_poly.pdbx_seq_one_letter_code
_entity_poly.pdbx_strand_id
1 'polypeptide(L)' 'MKKWSGAAAVCLNEHNEVLMVKSIHSNAWAVPSGGIESGETPEACCIREVMEETGYEVEIIDHLFVKKQ' A
#
# COMPACT_ATOMS: atom_id res chain seq x y z
N MET A 1 4.36 -11.40 -21.91
CA MET A 1 3.55 -11.47 -20.67
C MET A 1 3.59 -10.12 -20.00
N LYS A 2 2.44 -9.56 -19.62
CA LYS A 2 2.38 -8.26 -18.92
C LYS A 2 2.95 -8.46 -17.51
N LYS A 3 4.04 -7.77 -17.17
CA LYS A 3 4.54 -7.77 -15.78
C LYS A 3 3.52 -7.01 -14.93
N TRP A 4 3.05 -7.65 -13.87
CA TRP A 4 2.27 -6.98 -12.84
C TRP A 4 3.23 -6.51 -11.74
N SER A 5 3.05 -5.27 -11.29
CA SER A 5 3.76 -4.65 -10.19
C SER A 5 2.75 -3.95 -9.30
N GLY A 6 3.03 -3.87 -8.01
CA GLY A 6 2.21 -3.22 -7.01
C GLY A 6 3.06 -2.61 -5.91
N ALA A 7 2.43 -1.78 -5.09
CA ALA A 7 3.03 -1.18 -3.90
C ALA A 7 2.14 -1.42 -2.67
N ALA A 8 2.75 -1.39 -1.49
CA ALA A 8 2.08 -1.60 -0.21
C ALA A 8 2.66 -0.68 0.85
N ALA A 9 1.83 -0.19 1.77
CA ALA A 9 2.21 0.76 2.81
C ALA A 9 2.20 0.11 4.20
N VAL A 10 3.26 0.28 4.99
CA VAL A 10 3.22 -0.01 6.43
C VAL A 10 3.14 1.31 7.17
N CYS A 11 1.95 1.68 7.62
CA CYS A 11 1.72 2.92 8.36
C CYS A 11 1.65 2.64 9.86
N LEU A 12 2.41 3.40 10.64
CA LEU A 12 2.41 3.36 12.10
C LEU A 12 1.77 4.63 12.65
N ASN A 13 0.95 4.50 13.70
CA ASN A 13 0.53 5.65 14.50
C ASN A 13 1.55 5.94 15.63
N GLU A 14 1.27 6.96 16.43
CA GLU A 14 2.12 7.38 17.57
C GLU A 14 2.28 6.30 18.66
N HIS A 15 1.42 5.28 18.67
CA HIS A 15 1.45 4.17 19.60
C HIS A 15 2.17 2.92 19.04
N ASN A 16 2.81 3.03 17.87
CA ASN A 16 3.43 1.90 17.13
C ASN A 16 2.44 0.81 16.69
N GLU A 17 1.19 1.17 16.45
CA GLU A 17 0.19 0.25 15.90
C GLU A 17 0.14 0.36 14.38
N VAL A 18 -0.06 -0.78 13.70
CA VAL A 18 -0.08 -0.86 12.24
C VAL A 18 -1.49 -0.65 11.70
N LEU A 19 -1.64 0.24 10.72
CA LEU A 19 -2.88 0.39 9.95
C LEU A 19 -3.10 -0.86 9.08
N MET A 20 -4.28 -1.48 9.22
CA MET A 20 -4.68 -2.65 8.46
C MET A 20 -6.06 -2.42 7.84
N VAL A 21 -6.25 -2.92 6.62
CA VAL A 21 -7.54 -2.96 5.92
C VAL A 21 -8.08 -4.37 5.92
N LYS A 22 -9.41 -4.51 6.07
CA LYS A 22 -10.08 -5.79 6.07
C LYS A 22 -10.85 -5.98 4.77
N SER A 23 -10.45 -6.96 3.98
CA SER A 23 -11.12 -7.29 2.72
C SER A 23 -12.52 -7.86 2.99
N ILE A 24 -13.55 -7.25 2.38
CA ILE A 24 -14.92 -7.77 2.44
C ILE A 24 -15.08 -9.14 1.74
N HIS A 25 -14.20 -9.45 0.79
CA HIS A 25 -14.29 -10.68 -0.01
C HIS A 25 -13.58 -11.86 0.65
N SER A 26 -12.38 -11.64 1.16
CA SER A 26 -11.57 -12.71 1.77
C SER A 26 -11.70 -12.77 3.30
N ASN A 27 -12.30 -11.75 3.92
CA ASN A 27 -12.35 -11.56 5.38
C ASN A 27 -10.95 -11.52 6.04
N ALA A 28 -9.90 -11.36 5.23
CA ALA A 28 -8.51 -11.27 5.66
C ALA A 28 -8.11 -9.81 5.91
N TRP A 29 -7.16 -9.64 6.81
CA TRP A 29 -6.50 -8.38 7.06
C TRP A 29 -5.22 -8.29 6.23
N ALA A 30 -5.00 -7.14 5.62
CA ALA A 30 -3.78 -6.81 4.90
C ALA A 30 -3.38 -5.36 5.21
N VAL A 31 -2.14 -5.02 4.89
CA VAL A 31 -1.76 -3.61 4.79
C VAL A 31 -2.38 -2.99 3.55
N PRO A 32 -2.61 -1.67 3.50
CA PRO A 32 -3.08 -1.00 2.30
C PRO A 32 -2.13 -1.25 1.14
N SER A 33 -2.66 -1.67 -0.01
CA SER A 33 -1.84 -2.05 -1.16
C SER A 33 -2.65 -2.16 -2.44
N GLY A 34 -1.98 -1.99 -3.58
CA GLY A 34 -2.63 -2.21 -4.86
C GLY A 34 -1.68 -2.21 -6.05
N GLY A 35 -2.27 -2.12 -7.23
CA GLY A 35 -1.55 -2.23 -8.50
C GLY A 35 -0.99 -0.89 -8.95
N ILE A 36 0.22 -0.90 -9.48
CA ILE A 36 0.81 0.29 -10.10
C ILE A 36 0.11 0.54 -11.44
N GLU A 37 -0.38 1.77 -11.62
CA GLU A 37 -0.99 2.21 -12.88
C GLU A 37 0.06 2.63 -13.92
N SER A 38 -0.39 2.82 -15.18
CA SER A 38 0.52 3.16 -16.27
C SER A 38 1.16 4.53 -16.09
N GLY A 39 2.47 4.57 -15.90
CA GLY A 39 3.23 5.80 -15.68
C GLY A 39 3.29 6.24 -14.22
N GLU A 40 2.69 5.48 -13.31
CA GLU A 40 2.72 5.73 -11.87
C GLU A 40 4.03 5.18 -11.27
N THR A 41 4.63 5.92 -10.33
CA THR A 41 5.77 5.40 -9.56
C THR A 41 5.26 4.50 -8.42
N PRO A 42 6.08 3.54 -7.92
CA PRO A 42 5.68 2.74 -6.76
C PRO A 42 5.27 3.59 -5.55
N GLU A 43 5.93 4.73 -5.34
CA GLU A 43 5.63 5.69 -4.28
C GLU A 43 4.26 6.34 -4.47
N ALA A 44 3.96 6.81 -5.67
CA ALA A 44 2.67 7.43 -5.99
C ALA A 44 1.52 6.41 -5.85
N CYS A 45 1.73 5.18 -6.31
CA CYS A 45 0.79 4.07 -6.13
C CYS A 45 0.53 3.81 -4.64
N CYS A 46 1.59 3.72 -3.84
CA CYS A 46 1.49 3.48 -2.39
C CYS A 46 0.63 4.54 -1.70
N ILE A 47 0.86 5.83 -1.99
CA ILE A 47 0.11 6.94 -1.40
C ILE A 47 -1.36 6.94 -1.87
N ARG A 48 -1.60 6.72 -3.17
CA ARG A 48 -2.95 6.66 -3.74
C ARG A 48 -3.78 5.54 -3.09
N GLU A 49 -3.23 4.33 -3.02
CA GLU A 49 -3.94 3.16 -2.48
C GLU A 49 -4.29 3.35 -0.99
N VAL A 50 -3.39 3.92 -0.19
CA VAL A 50 -3.70 4.25 1.21
C VAL A 50 -4.88 5.22 1.30
N MET A 51 -4.88 6.28 0.49
CA MET A 51 -5.96 7.25 0.47
C MET A 51 -7.29 6.62 0.02
N GLU A 52 -7.28 5.82 -1.05
CA GLU A 52 -8.47 5.18 -1.61
C GLU A 52 -9.09 4.14 -0.66
N GLU A 53 -8.28 3.33 0.02
CA GLU A 53 -8.77 2.26 0.89
C GLU A 53 -9.10 2.73 2.32
N THR A 54 -8.46 3.80 2.79
CA THR A 54 -8.53 4.21 4.21
C THR A 54 -8.96 5.65 4.44
N GLY A 55 -8.83 6.53 3.43
CA GLY A 55 -9.10 7.96 3.54
C GLY A 55 -8.01 8.77 4.25
N TYR A 56 -6.86 8.18 4.58
CA TYR A 56 -5.74 8.88 5.21
C TYR A 56 -4.75 9.42 4.18
N GLU A 57 -4.28 10.65 4.41
CA GLU A 57 -3.12 11.21 3.72
C GLU A 57 -1.84 10.78 4.44
N VAL A 58 -0.85 10.30 3.67
CA VAL A 58 0.41 9.77 4.22
C VAL A 58 1.62 10.29 3.45
N GLU A 59 2.76 10.27 4.12
CA GLU A 59 4.08 10.55 3.53
C GLU A 59 4.95 9.30 3.63
N ILE A 60 5.75 9.03 2.59
CA ILE A 60 6.71 7.93 2.60
C ILE A 60 7.96 8.39 3.36
N ILE A 61 8.20 7.75 4.51
CA ILE A 61 9.36 8.04 5.36
C ILE A 61 10.54 7.11 5.08
N ASP A 62 10.29 5.91 4.57
CA ASP A 62 11.33 4.93 4.30
C ASP A 62 10.88 3.92 3.23
N HIS A 63 11.85 3.43 2.45
CA HIS A 63 11.63 2.38 1.47
C HIS A 63 12.09 1.03 2.04
N LEU A 64 11.12 0.17 2.40
CA LEU A 64 11.39 -1.08 3.12
C LEU A 64 12.02 -2.17 2.24
N PHE A 65 11.33 -2.61 1.18
CA PHE A 65 11.76 -3.78 0.41
C PHE A 65 11.12 -3.86 -0.98
N VAL A 66 11.89 -4.28 -1.99
CA VAL A 66 11.36 -4.66 -3.31
C VAL A 66 11.39 -6.17 -3.46
N LYS A 67 10.21 -6.79 -3.55
CA LYS A 67 10.10 -8.20 -3.89
C LYS A 67 10.36 -8.40 -5.39
N LYS A 68 11.54 -8.94 -5.72
CA LYS A 68 11.84 -9.40 -7.08
C LYS A 68 11.20 -10.78 -7.28
N GLN A 69 10.44 -10.93 -8.36
CA GLN A 69 9.94 -12.24 -8.83
C GLN A 69 11.08 -13.08 -9.39
#